data_AF-A0A960U4T0-F1
#
_entry.id   AF-A0A960U4T0-F1
#
_cell.length_a   1.000
_cell.length_b   1.000
_cell.length_c   1.000
_cell.angle_alpha   90.00
_cell.angle_beta   90.00
_cell.angle_gamma   90.00
#
_symmetry.space_group_name_H-M   'P 1'
#
loop_
_entity.id
_entity.type
_entity.pdbx_description
1 polymer ?
#
loop_
_entity_poly.entity_id
_entity_poly.type
_entity_poly.pdbx_seq_one_letter_code
_entity_poly.pdbx_strand_id
1 'polypeptide(L)'
;MIVRMLKKINSLRISIPLVLFLFISISSLVFYIFYTHLSETQFFNQFQENKTEELSRFQSLVENWILKDRLDVVQSFLLSFGSNIDLKYVLYLNQDGKILAGTKSDWENQSLFQIDPSLEAHKNDIQKLFFQTQTEQKIQSLFLKKEGKAWFCLPISLPLQETSIRVNKDGFLFFFYDLKLPLSESKNVILMNFQIFTLVSILAILGLGLSLNYLIVKRISGLEQAMKDFASQKKIHF
;
A
#
# COMPACT_ATOMS: atom_id res chain seq x y z
N MET A 1 7.77 -51.46 4.46
CA MET A 1 8.25 -50.41 5.40
C MET A 1 7.35 -49.16 5.37
N ILE A 2 6.91 -48.70 4.20
CA ILE A 2 6.02 -47.53 4.01
C ILE A 2 4.63 -47.70 4.68
N VAL A 3 4.06 -48.92 4.65
CA VAL A 3 2.75 -49.21 5.27
C VAL A 3 2.78 -49.14 6.82
N ARG A 4 3.95 -49.39 7.45
CA ARG A 4 4.13 -49.23 8.91
C ARG A 4 4.25 -47.76 9.32
N MET A 5 4.77 -46.88 8.45
CA MET A 5 4.74 -45.43 8.70
C MET A 5 3.30 -44.88 8.63
N LEU A 6 2.51 -45.32 7.64
CA LEU A 6 1.10 -44.92 7.48
C LEU A 6 0.22 -45.32 8.69
N LYS A 7 0.44 -46.49 9.27
CA LYS A 7 -0.34 -46.94 10.44
C LYS A 7 -0.03 -46.15 11.73
N LYS A 8 1.17 -45.57 11.83
CA LYS A 8 1.58 -44.73 12.97
C LYS A 8 1.04 -43.30 12.85
N ILE A 9 0.77 -42.84 11.62
CA ILE A 9 0.12 -41.56 11.31
C ILE A 9 -1.39 -41.59 11.64
N ASN A 10 -2.01 -42.78 11.69
CA ASN A 10 -3.42 -42.96 12.10
C ASN A 10 -3.67 -42.86 13.62
N SER A 11 -2.69 -42.46 14.43
CA SER A 11 -2.97 -42.07 15.80
C SER A 11 -3.59 -40.66 15.77
N LEU A 12 -4.82 -40.49 16.28
CA LEU A 12 -5.47 -39.19 16.46
C LEU A 12 -4.54 -38.13 17.09
N ARG A 13 -3.53 -38.59 17.83
CA ARG A 13 -2.50 -37.77 18.48
C ARG A 13 -1.62 -36.96 17.51
N ILE A 14 -1.44 -37.41 16.26
CA ILE A 14 -0.61 -36.73 15.24
C ILE A 14 -1.48 -36.03 14.19
N SER A 15 -2.61 -36.63 13.81
CA SER A 15 -3.49 -36.06 12.79
C SER A 15 -4.15 -34.75 13.24
N ILE A 16 -4.58 -34.65 14.50
CA ILE A 16 -5.19 -33.43 15.06
C ILE A 16 -4.24 -32.21 14.98
N PRO A 17 -3.00 -32.26 15.53
CA PRO A 17 -2.08 -31.13 15.43
C PRO A 17 -1.68 -30.80 13.99
N LEU A 18 -1.60 -31.80 13.11
CA LEU A 18 -1.28 -31.56 11.70
C LEU A 18 -2.40 -30.81 10.97
N VAL A 19 -3.67 -31.18 11.19
CA VAL A 19 -4.83 -30.49 10.61
C VAL A 19 -4.95 -29.07 11.16
N LEU A 20 -4.71 -28.87 12.46
CA LEU A 20 -4.67 -27.53 13.08
C LEU A 20 -3.58 -26.65 12.48
N PHE A 21 -2.37 -27.20 12.30
CA PHE A 21 -1.26 -26.47 11.71
C PHE A 21 -1.55 -26.06 10.26
N LEU A 22 -2.15 -26.97 9.47
CA LEU A 22 -2.53 -26.72 8.09
C LEU A 22 -3.63 -25.65 8.02
N PHE A 23 -4.66 -25.75 8.87
CA PHE A 23 -5.72 -24.76 8.95
C PHE A 23 -5.19 -23.36 9.25
N ILE A 24 -4.24 -23.24 10.19
CA ILE A 24 -3.66 -21.95 10.59
C ILE A 24 -2.73 -21.41 9.52
N SER A 25 -1.96 -22.27 8.85
CA SER A 25 -1.13 -21.85 7.71
C SER A 25 -1.99 -21.27 6.59
N ILE A 26 -3.10 -21.92 6.26
CA ILE A 26 -4.05 -21.42 5.25
C ILE A 26 -4.71 -20.13 5.73
N SER A 27 -5.23 -20.09 6.96
CA SER A 27 -5.89 -18.91 7.51
C SER A 27 -4.95 -17.69 7.57
N SER A 28 -3.71 -17.91 7.99
CA SER A 28 -2.66 -16.89 8.04
C SER A 28 -2.32 -16.38 6.63
N LEU A 29 -2.17 -17.27 5.65
CA LEU A 29 -1.92 -16.88 4.26
C LEU A 29 -3.09 -16.08 3.65
N VAL A 30 -4.32 -16.51 3.88
CA VAL A 30 -5.52 -15.78 3.43
C VAL A 30 -5.59 -14.40 4.08
N PHE A 31 -5.33 -14.33 5.39
CA PHE A 31 -5.30 -13.07 6.12
C PHE A 31 -4.24 -12.12 5.57
N TYR A 32 -3.03 -12.62 5.30
CA TYR A 32 -1.93 -11.84 4.72
C TYR A 32 -2.31 -11.25 3.36
N ILE A 33 -2.84 -12.07 2.44
CA ILE A 33 -3.22 -11.61 1.10
C ILE A 33 -4.32 -10.55 1.18
N PHE A 34 -5.36 -10.82 1.97
CA PHE A 34 -6.50 -9.91 2.11
C PHE A 34 -6.08 -8.57 2.75
N TYR A 35 -5.31 -8.63 3.83
CA TYR A 35 -4.88 -7.45 4.55
C TYR A 35 -3.90 -6.60 3.72
N THR A 36 -3.01 -7.23 2.96
CA THR A 36 -2.10 -6.52 2.05
C THR A 36 -2.87 -5.73 1.00
N HIS A 37 -3.87 -6.36 0.34
CA HIS A 37 -4.65 -5.68 -0.68
C HIS A 37 -5.51 -4.54 -0.09
N LEU A 38 -6.13 -4.77 1.07
CA LEU A 38 -6.93 -3.76 1.75
C LEU A 38 -6.06 -2.56 2.16
N SER A 39 -4.90 -2.82 2.76
CA SER A 39 -3.97 -1.80 3.23
C SER A 39 -3.39 -0.98 2.08
N GLU A 40 -3.02 -1.60 0.96
CA GLU A 40 -2.58 -0.85 -0.23
C GLU A 40 -3.67 0.10 -0.73
N THR A 41 -4.92 -0.37 -0.80
CA THR A 41 -6.05 0.46 -1.26
C THR A 41 -6.33 1.62 -0.30
N GLN A 42 -6.31 1.35 1.01
CA GLN A 42 -6.47 2.38 2.04
C GLN A 42 -5.34 3.40 1.99
N PHE A 43 -4.10 2.95 1.81
CA PHE A 43 -2.95 3.83 1.65
C PHE A 43 -3.13 4.79 0.48
N PHE A 44 -3.52 4.30 -0.71
CA PHE A 44 -3.73 5.17 -1.87
C PHE A 44 -4.85 6.19 -1.64
N ASN A 45 -5.98 5.77 -1.07
CA ASN A 45 -7.09 6.69 -0.79
C ASN A 45 -6.67 7.78 0.20
N GLN A 46 -6.03 7.39 1.30
CA GLN A 46 -5.58 8.33 2.33
C GLN A 46 -4.47 9.24 1.79
N PHE A 47 -3.55 8.72 0.97
CA PHE A 47 -2.53 9.51 0.31
C PHE A 47 -3.16 10.54 -0.64
N GLN A 48 -4.15 10.13 -1.43
CA GLN A 48 -4.87 11.02 -2.33
C GLN A 48 -5.59 12.13 -1.56
N GLU A 49 -6.33 11.80 -0.50
CA GLU A 49 -7.05 12.78 0.32
C GLU A 49 -6.09 13.80 0.94
N ASN A 50 -5.05 13.32 1.63
CA ASN A 50 -4.05 14.17 2.29
C ASN A 50 -3.33 15.07 1.28
N LYS A 51 -2.92 14.51 0.13
CA LYS A 51 -2.21 15.28 -0.89
C LYS A 51 -3.11 16.24 -1.63
N THR A 52 -4.39 15.93 -1.85
CA THR A 52 -5.31 16.87 -2.52
C THR A 52 -5.43 18.17 -1.74
N GLU A 53 -5.53 18.10 -0.41
CA GLU A 53 -5.60 19.30 0.44
C GLU A 53 -4.29 20.10 0.40
N GLU A 54 -3.16 19.43 0.58
CA GLU A 54 -1.82 20.05 0.53
C GLU A 54 -1.57 20.74 -0.83
N LEU A 55 -1.91 20.03 -1.91
CA LEU A 55 -1.76 20.49 -3.28
C LEU A 55 -2.71 21.66 -3.62
N SER A 56 -3.91 21.71 -3.04
CA SER A 56 -4.81 22.85 -3.22
C SER A 56 -4.25 24.14 -2.58
N ARG A 57 -3.64 24.03 -1.40
CA ARG A 57 -2.94 25.17 -0.76
C ARG A 57 -1.74 25.60 -1.59
N PHE A 58 -0.98 24.63 -2.08
CA PHE A 58 0.15 24.88 -2.97
C PHE A 58 -0.27 25.60 -4.25
N GLN A 59 -1.33 25.13 -4.92
CA GLN A 59 -1.87 25.74 -6.12
C GLN A 59 -2.20 27.21 -5.86
N SER A 60 -2.90 27.50 -4.77
CA SER A 60 -3.30 28.87 -4.41
C SER A 60 -2.09 29.81 -4.22
N LEU A 61 -1.01 29.31 -3.60
CA LEU A 61 0.22 30.07 -3.42
C LEU A 61 0.92 30.36 -4.75
N VAL A 62 1.07 29.33 -5.59
CA VAL A 62 1.73 29.45 -6.88
C VAL A 62 0.93 30.33 -7.82
N GLU A 63 -0.40 30.18 -7.88
CA GLU A 63 -1.28 31.05 -8.67
C GLU A 63 -1.12 32.53 -8.27
N ASN A 64 -1.04 32.84 -6.97
CA ASN A 64 -0.84 34.21 -6.51
C ASN A 64 0.51 34.81 -6.97
N TRP A 65 1.56 34.02 -7.09
CA TRP A 65 2.85 34.49 -7.61
C TRP A 65 2.84 34.63 -9.13
N ILE A 66 2.20 33.69 -9.84
CA ILE A 66 2.05 33.74 -11.30
C ILE A 66 1.21 34.95 -11.72
N LEU A 67 0.11 35.24 -11.00
CA LEU A 67 -0.71 36.43 -11.26
C LEU A 67 0.04 37.75 -11.04
N LYS A 68 1.14 37.73 -10.27
CA LYS A 68 2.02 38.88 -10.03
C LYS A 68 3.26 38.89 -10.92
N ASP A 69 3.32 38.01 -11.92
CA ASP A 69 4.46 37.84 -12.83
C ASP A 69 5.79 37.56 -12.10
N ARG A 70 5.72 36.81 -10.99
CA ARG A 70 6.87 36.42 -10.15
C ARG A 70 7.31 34.98 -10.44
N LEU A 71 7.66 34.68 -11.68
CA LEU A 71 8.10 33.34 -12.07
C LEU A 71 9.42 32.92 -11.40
N ASP A 72 10.28 33.89 -11.08
CA ASP A 72 11.50 33.70 -10.30
C ASP A 72 11.23 33.14 -8.88
N VAL A 73 10.18 33.63 -8.23
CA VAL A 73 9.73 33.16 -6.92
C VAL A 73 9.13 31.76 -7.05
N VAL A 74 8.32 31.51 -8.08
CA VAL A 74 7.78 30.17 -8.36
C VAL A 74 8.91 29.18 -8.57
N GLN A 75 9.89 29.49 -9.42
CA GLN A 75 11.05 28.64 -9.67
C GLN A 75 11.81 28.34 -8.37
N SER A 76 12.12 29.37 -7.58
CA SER A 76 12.81 29.21 -6.29
C SER A 76 12.03 28.33 -5.31
N PHE A 77 10.71 28.49 -5.29
CA PHE A 77 9.83 27.66 -4.47
C PHE A 77 9.80 26.21 -4.96
N LEU A 78 9.67 25.97 -6.26
CA LEU A 78 9.70 24.62 -6.83
C LEU A 78 11.03 23.93 -6.59
N LEU A 79 12.17 24.63 -6.67
CA LEU A 79 13.48 24.09 -6.34
C LEU A 79 13.57 23.54 -4.91
N SER A 80 12.86 24.17 -3.95
CA SER A 80 12.85 23.70 -2.56
C SER A 80 12.24 22.30 -2.39
N PHE A 81 11.43 21.85 -3.34
CA PHE A 81 10.85 20.51 -3.34
C PHE A 81 11.83 19.43 -3.83
N GLY A 82 12.95 19.81 -4.44
CA GLY A 82 13.96 18.86 -4.90
C GLY A 82 14.61 18.04 -3.78
N SER A 83 14.46 18.44 -2.52
CA SER A 83 14.95 17.69 -1.36
C SER A 83 13.93 16.67 -0.80
N ASN A 84 12.69 16.66 -1.28
CA ASN A 84 11.67 15.73 -0.80
C ASN A 84 11.90 14.34 -1.40
N ILE A 85 12.09 13.33 -0.55
CA ILE A 85 12.44 11.97 -0.98
C ILE A 85 11.31 11.25 -1.74
N ASP A 86 10.05 11.61 -1.44
CA ASP A 86 8.87 10.98 -2.05
C ASP A 86 8.48 11.65 -3.37
N LEU A 87 8.98 12.87 -3.63
CA LEU A 87 8.61 13.68 -4.77
C LEU A 87 9.79 13.80 -5.73
N LYS A 88 9.69 13.13 -6.88
CA LYS A 88 10.76 13.11 -7.87
C LYS A 88 10.94 14.47 -8.54
N TYR A 89 9.83 15.11 -8.90
CA TYR A 89 9.82 16.47 -9.44
C TYR A 89 8.43 17.11 -9.40
N VAL A 90 8.45 18.44 -9.42
CA VAL A 90 7.29 19.30 -9.65
C VAL A 90 7.61 20.19 -10.83
N LEU A 91 6.66 20.33 -11.75
CA LEU A 91 6.81 21.10 -12.96
C LEU A 91 5.61 22.02 -13.11
N TYR A 92 5.87 23.27 -13.43
CA TYR A 92 4.89 24.19 -13.95
C TYR A 92 4.97 24.15 -15.48
N LEU A 93 3.88 23.77 -16.11
CA LEU A 93 3.75 23.54 -17.55
C LEU A 93 2.81 24.57 -18.18
N ASN A 94 3.09 24.94 -19.42
CA ASN A 94 2.14 25.67 -20.26
C ASN A 94 1.09 24.71 -20.89
N GLN A 95 0.15 25.25 -21.68
CA GLN A 95 -0.88 24.47 -22.38
C GLN A 95 -0.30 23.39 -23.31
N ASP A 96 0.88 23.65 -23.90
CA ASP A 96 1.54 22.74 -24.83
C ASP A 96 2.36 21.64 -24.11
N GLY A 97 2.37 21.64 -22.77
CA GLY A 97 3.17 20.71 -21.98
C GLY A 97 4.67 21.02 -21.96
N LYS A 98 5.06 22.26 -22.27
CA LYS A 98 6.42 22.78 -22.07
C LYS A 98 6.60 23.26 -20.64
N ILE A 99 7.78 22.98 -20.09
CA ILE A 99 8.13 23.35 -18.72
C ILE A 99 8.50 24.83 -18.66
N LEU A 100 7.78 25.60 -17.86
CA LEU A 100 8.06 27.00 -17.57
C LEU A 100 8.89 27.18 -16.29
N ALA A 101 8.66 26.31 -15.30
CA ALA A 101 9.43 26.26 -14.06
C ALA A 101 9.41 24.85 -13.49
N GLY A 102 10.37 24.48 -12.65
CA GLY A 102 10.39 23.15 -12.06
C GLY A 102 11.42 22.94 -10.97
N THR A 103 11.44 21.74 -10.38
CA THR A 103 12.43 21.32 -9.38
C THR A 103 13.86 21.27 -9.90
N LYS A 104 14.08 21.37 -11.23
CA LYS A 104 15.39 21.59 -11.84
C LYS A 104 15.27 22.71 -12.86
N SER A 105 16.16 23.71 -12.76
CA SER A 105 16.21 24.85 -13.68
C SER A 105 16.51 24.43 -15.12
N ASP A 106 17.36 23.42 -15.30
CA ASP A 106 17.89 23.04 -16.62
C ASP A 106 16.83 22.39 -17.53
N TRP A 107 15.63 22.16 -17.01
CA TRP A 107 14.49 21.61 -17.73
C TRP A 107 13.56 22.66 -18.33
N GLU A 108 13.83 23.94 -18.10
CA GLU A 108 13.05 25.04 -18.67
C GLU A 108 12.97 24.94 -20.21
N ASN A 109 11.79 25.21 -20.76
CA ASN A 109 11.43 25.12 -22.18
C ASN A 109 11.51 23.72 -22.81
N GLN A 110 11.85 22.68 -22.03
CA GLN A 110 11.80 21.29 -22.49
C GLN A 110 10.38 20.74 -22.40
N SER A 111 10.09 19.72 -23.20
CA SER A 111 8.83 18.97 -23.08
C SER A 111 8.92 17.99 -21.92
N LEU A 112 7.79 17.77 -21.24
CA LEU A 112 7.65 16.76 -20.18
C LEU A 112 8.22 15.38 -20.57
N PHE A 113 8.04 14.96 -21.82
CA PHE A 113 8.48 13.64 -22.28
C PHE A 113 9.98 13.55 -22.58
N GLN A 114 10.65 14.70 -22.73
CA GLN A 114 12.10 14.76 -22.97
C GLN A 114 12.89 14.59 -21.66
N ILE A 115 12.36 15.10 -20.54
CA ILE A 115 13.05 15.08 -19.25
C ILE A 115 13.04 13.71 -18.57
N ASP A 116 12.02 12.89 -18.84
CA ASP A 116 11.89 11.54 -18.30
C ASP A 116 11.28 10.61 -19.35
N PRO A 117 12.13 9.88 -20.11
CA PRO A 117 11.67 8.94 -21.13
C PRO A 117 10.75 7.84 -20.58
N SER A 118 10.77 7.57 -19.26
CA SER A 118 9.86 6.57 -18.67
C SER A 118 8.40 7.02 -18.71
N LEU A 119 8.13 8.32 -18.92
CA LEU A 119 6.79 8.84 -19.12
C LEU A 119 6.23 8.53 -20.51
N GLU A 120 7.08 8.27 -21.52
CA GLU A 120 6.63 8.01 -22.90
C GLU A 120 5.75 6.74 -22.95
N ALA A 121 6.06 5.74 -22.11
CA ALA A 121 5.27 4.52 -21.97
C ALA A 121 3.83 4.78 -21.50
N HIS A 122 3.59 5.91 -20.84
CA HIS A 122 2.32 6.30 -20.24
C HIS A 122 1.77 7.61 -20.81
N LYS A 123 2.25 8.00 -21.99
CA LYS A 123 1.89 9.26 -22.65
C LYS A 123 0.39 9.47 -22.78
N ASN A 124 -0.35 8.42 -23.15
CA ASN A 124 -1.80 8.48 -23.30
C ASN A 124 -2.50 8.77 -21.96
N ASP A 125 -2.02 8.18 -20.87
CA ASP A 125 -2.60 8.39 -19.54
C ASP A 125 -2.31 9.80 -19.02
N ILE A 126 -1.11 10.33 -19.28
CA ILE A 126 -0.73 11.71 -18.94
C ILE A 126 -1.55 12.71 -19.76
N GLN A 127 -1.70 12.48 -21.06
CA GLN A 127 -2.54 13.33 -21.92
C GLN A 127 -3.99 13.33 -21.47
N LYS A 128 -4.52 12.15 -21.09
CA LYS A 128 -5.87 12.04 -20.51
C LYS A 128 -5.96 12.80 -19.19
N LEU A 129 -4.96 12.71 -18.33
CA LEU A 129 -4.89 13.44 -17.07
C LEU A 129 -4.92 14.96 -17.30
N PHE A 130 -4.14 15.47 -18.25
CA PHE A 130 -4.14 16.88 -18.63
C PHE A 130 -5.49 17.32 -19.20
N PHE A 131 -6.06 16.54 -20.12
CA PHE A 131 -7.36 16.83 -20.72
C PHE A 131 -8.48 16.88 -19.66
N GLN A 132 -8.51 15.93 -18.73
CA GLN A 132 -9.47 15.89 -17.63
C GLN A 132 -9.28 17.07 -16.68
N THR A 133 -8.03 17.41 -16.35
CA THR A 133 -7.70 18.56 -15.50
C THR A 133 -8.18 19.87 -16.12
N GLN A 134 -7.97 20.03 -17.44
CA GLN A 134 -8.41 21.19 -18.20
C GLN A 134 -9.94 21.28 -18.30
N THR A 135 -10.62 20.14 -18.52
CA THR A 135 -12.07 20.12 -18.70
C THR A 135 -12.80 20.33 -17.38
N GLU A 136 -12.38 19.65 -16.32
CA GLU A 136 -13.05 19.68 -15.03
C GLU A 136 -12.58 20.81 -14.11
N GLN A 137 -11.44 21.43 -14.42
CA GLN A 137 -10.86 22.53 -13.65
C GLN A 137 -10.61 22.17 -12.17
N LYS A 138 -10.30 20.88 -11.93
CA LYS A 138 -10.05 20.28 -10.61
C LYS A 138 -8.73 19.52 -10.63
N ILE A 139 -8.19 19.30 -9.42
CA ILE A 139 -7.02 18.44 -9.22
C ILE A 139 -7.38 17.03 -9.68
N GLN A 140 -6.61 16.50 -10.63
CA GLN A 140 -6.72 15.11 -11.07
C GLN A 140 -5.50 14.34 -10.60
N SER A 141 -5.69 13.04 -10.36
CA SER A 141 -4.60 12.16 -9.96
C SER A 141 -4.64 10.83 -10.71
N LEU A 142 -3.46 10.28 -10.98
CA LEU A 142 -3.30 8.96 -11.58
C LEU A 142 -2.34 8.13 -10.72
N PHE A 143 -2.80 6.95 -10.30
CA PHE A 143 -2.01 6.03 -9.50
C PHE A 143 -1.59 4.81 -10.33
N LEU A 144 -0.29 4.66 -10.55
CA LEU A 144 0.30 3.48 -11.17
C LEU A 144 0.69 2.49 -10.07
N LYS A 145 -0.31 1.77 -9.54
CA LYS A 145 -0.15 0.87 -8.39
C LYS A 145 1.00 -0.14 -8.54
N LYS A 146 1.16 -0.73 -9.73
CA LYS A 146 2.21 -1.71 -10.02
C LYS A 146 3.62 -1.13 -9.97
N GLU A 147 3.76 0.14 -10.35
CA GLU A 147 5.05 0.82 -10.38
C GLU A 147 5.36 1.57 -9.08
N GLY A 148 4.35 1.71 -8.20
CA GLY A 148 4.45 2.53 -7.00
C GLY A 148 4.64 3.99 -7.34
N LYS A 149 3.93 4.54 -8.33
CA LYS A 149 4.01 5.95 -8.71
C LYS A 149 2.66 6.63 -8.61
N ALA A 150 2.65 7.92 -8.31
CA ALA A 150 1.45 8.74 -8.35
C ALA A 150 1.74 10.07 -9.04
N TRP A 151 0.84 10.45 -9.93
CA TRP A 151 0.89 11.72 -10.65
C TRP A 151 -0.29 12.58 -10.25
N PHE A 152 -0.03 13.86 -10.01
CA PHE A 152 -1.09 14.83 -9.79
C PHE A 152 -0.94 15.94 -10.80
N CYS A 153 -2.07 16.35 -11.34
CA CYS A 153 -2.16 17.48 -12.23
C CYS A 153 -3.15 18.48 -11.65
N LEU A 154 -2.69 19.72 -11.46
CA LEU A 154 -3.50 20.81 -10.95
C LEU A 154 -3.61 21.88 -12.04
N PRO A 155 -4.79 22.43 -12.31
CA PRO A 155 -4.94 23.50 -13.28
C PRO A 155 -4.48 24.81 -12.65
N ILE A 156 -3.69 25.61 -13.37
CA ILE A 156 -3.27 26.95 -12.95
C ILE A 156 -3.91 28.00 -13.85
N SER A 157 -4.45 29.02 -13.21
CA SER A 157 -4.92 30.23 -13.89
C SER A 157 -3.73 31.10 -14.30
N LEU A 158 -3.57 31.34 -15.61
CA LEU A 158 -2.62 32.34 -16.11
C LEU A 158 -3.25 33.75 -16.00
N PRO A 159 -2.44 34.81 -15.83
CA PRO A 159 -2.94 36.17 -15.92
C PRO A 159 -3.60 36.40 -17.28
N LEU A 160 -4.77 37.05 -17.28
CA LEU A 160 -5.51 37.40 -18.48
C LEU A 160 -4.62 38.24 -19.40
N GLN A 161 -4.41 37.78 -20.63
CA GLN A 161 -3.91 38.68 -21.68
C GLN A 161 -5.02 39.68 -21.99
N GLU A 162 -4.66 40.95 -22.22
CA GLU A 162 -5.56 42.12 -22.34
C GLU A 162 -6.72 41.96 -23.34
N THR A 163 -6.66 40.95 -24.22
CA THR A 163 -7.66 40.65 -25.26
C THR A 163 -8.64 39.52 -24.90
N SER A 164 -8.45 38.83 -23.78
CA SER A 164 -9.31 37.72 -23.34
C SER A 164 -10.25 38.12 -22.20
N ILE A 165 -11.56 37.94 -22.38
CA ILE A 165 -12.59 38.29 -21.36
C ILE A 165 -12.81 37.13 -20.37
N ARG A 166 -12.30 35.92 -20.67
CA ARG A 166 -12.40 34.74 -19.79
C ARG A 166 -11.03 34.38 -19.23
N VAL A 167 -10.97 34.19 -17.91
CA VAL A 167 -9.79 33.58 -17.26
C VAL A 167 -9.69 32.16 -17.77
N ASN A 168 -8.77 31.94 -18.71
CA ASN A 168 -8.52 30.63 -19.27
C ASN A 168 -7.38 30.01 -18.45
N LYS A 169 -7.64 28.86 -17.79
CA LYS A 169 -6.62 28.18 -16.99
C LYS A 169 -5.72 27.40 -17.93
N ASP A 170 -4.66 28.08 -18.34
CA ASP A 170 -3.82 27.70 -19.46
C ASP A 170 -2.47 27.10 -18.99
N GLY A 171 -2.31 26.89 -17.69
CA GLY A 171 -1.14 26.22 -17.14
C GLY A 171 -1.50 24.98 -16.32
N PHE A 172 -0.52 24.12 -16.10
CA PHE A 172 -0.66 22.95 -15.23
C PHE A 172 0.49 22.88 -14.25
N LEU A 173 0.22 22.52 -13.00
CA LEU A 173 1.25 21.97 -12.12
C LEU A 173 1.19 20.46 -12.20
N PHE A 174 2.30 19.85 -12.57
CA PHE A 174 2.48 18.42 -12.62
C PHE A 174 3.41 17.96 -11.50
N PHE A 175 2.91 17.08 -10.64
CA PHE A 175 3.67 16.46 -9.57
C PHE A 175 3.89 14.99 -9.87
N PHE A 176 5.13 14.55 -9.73
CA PHE A 176 5.50 13.14 -9.83
C PHE A 176 6.00 12.64 -8.48
N TYR A 177 5.25 11.73 -7.87
CA TYR A 177 5.63 11.03 -6.64
C TYR A 177 6.13 9.61 -6.94
N ASP A 178 7.25 9.24 -6.30
CA ASP A 178 7.70 7.86 -6.20
C ASP A 178 7.26 7.31 -4.84
N LEU A 179 6.25 6.45 -4.86
CA LEU A 179 5.65 5.85 -3.67
C LEU A 179 6.32 4.54 -3.27
N LYS A 180 7.39 4.09 -3.95
CA LYS A 180 8.03 2.80 -3.62
C LYS A 180 8.49 2.74 -2.17
N LEU A 181 9.10 3.83 -1.70
CA LEU A 181 9.64 3.92 -0.34
C LEU A 181 8.50 3.92 0.71
N PRO A 182 7.51 4.81 0.66
CA PRO A 182 6.41 4.79 1.64
C PRO A 182 5.54 3.52 1.53
N LEU A 183 5.37 2.93 0.33
CA LEU A 183 4.73 1.62 0.18
C LEU A 183 5.54 0.49 0.83
N SER A 184 6.87 0.53 0.73
CA SER A 184 7.74 -0.47 1.35
C SER A 184 7.70 -0.39 2.88
N GLU A 185 7.64 0.81 3.45
CA GLU A 185 7.49 1.02 4.88
C GLU A 185 6.14 0.48 5.37
N SER A 186 5.06 0.78 4.67
CA SER A 186 3.73 0.21 4.97
C SER A 186 3.75 -1.33 4.92
N LYS A 187 4.39 -1.91 3.89
CA LYS A 187 4.55 -3.37 3.77
C LYS A 187 5.33 -3.98 4.93
N ASN A 188 6.37 -3.31 5.41
CA ASN A 188 7.16 -3.78 6.56
C ASN A 188 6.32 -3.81 7.84
N VAL A 189 5.45 -2.80 8.06
CA VAL A 189 4.52 -2.79 9.20
C VAL A 189 3.53 -3.96 9.11
N ILE A 190 2.98 -4.23 7.92
CA ILE A 190 2.10 -5.39 7.69
C ILE A 190 2.83 -6.70 7.98
N LEU A 191 4.07 -6.83 7.51
CA LEU A 191 4.89 -8.03 7.72
C LEU A 191 5.20 -8.25 9.21
N MET A 192 5.50 -7.18 9.95
CA MET A 192 5.69 -7.24 11.40
C MET A 192 4.41 -7.69 12.12
N ASN A 193 3.26 -7.11 11.78
CA ASN A 193 1.96 -7.50 12.35
C ASN A 193 1.61 -8.96 12.03
N PHE A 194 1.93 -9.41 10.81
CA PHE A 194 1.77 -10.79 10.39
C PHE A 194 2.64 -11.76 11.19
N GLN A 195 3.90 -11.39 11.45
CA GLN A 195 4.80 -12.19 12.30
C GLN A 195 4.28 -12.29 13.73
N ILE A 196 3.81 -11.19 14.31
CA ILE A 196 3.22 -11.18 15.66
C ILE A 196 1.97 -12.06 15.70
N PHE A 197 1.06 -11.92 14.72
CA PHE A 197 -0.15 -12.74 14.63
C PHE A 197 0.17 -14.23 14.50
N THR A 198 1.15 -14.58 13.67
CA THR A 198 1.60 -15.96 13.49
C THR A 198 2.19 -16.53 14.78
N LEU A 199 3.03 -15.76 15.48
CA LEU A 199 3.64 -16.16 16.74
C LEU A 199 2.58 -16.39 17.83
N VAL A 200 1.63 -15.46 17.98
CA VAL A 200 0.52 -15.59 18.94
C VAL A 200 -0.35 -16.80 18.60
N SER A 201 -0.62 -17.05 17.32
CA SER A 201 -1.38 -18.23 16.86
C SER A 201 -0.65 -19.52 17.21
N ILE A 202 0.65 -19.62 16.98
CA ILE A 202 1.45 -20.80 17.34
C ILE A 202 1.41 -21.05 18.85
N LEU A 203 1.60 -19.99 19.66
CA LEU A 203 1.52 -20.09 21.13
C LEU A 203 0.13 -20.55 21.60
N ALA A 204 -0.95 -20.06 20.97
CA ALA A 204 -2.31 -20.48 21.27
C ALA A 204 -2.54 -21.97 20.97
N ILE A 205 -2.03 -22.49 19.84
CA ILE A 205 -2.11 -23.92 19.51
C ILE A 205 -1.35 -24.75 20.55
N LEU A 206 -0.13 -24.34 20.91
CA LEU A 206 0.67 -25.07 21.89
C LEU A 206 -0.04 -25.11 23.24
N GLY A 207 -0.61 -23.98 23.67
CA GLY A 207 -1.44 -23.90 24.89
C GLY A 207 -2.68 -24.81 24.83
N LEU A 208 -3.43 -24.76 23.73
CA LEU A 208 -4.60 -25.63 23.53
C LEU A 208 -4.21 -27.11 23.48
N GLY A 209 -3.14 -27.46 22.77
CA GLY A 209 -2.65 -28.83 22.65
C GLY A 209 -2.19 -29.39 23.99
N LEU A 210 -1.47 -28.59 24.78
CA LEU A 210 -1.06 -28.96 26.15
C LEU A 210 -2.28 -29.11 27.07
N SER A 211 -3.23 -28.17 27.01
CA SER A 211 -4.46 -28.21 27.81
C SER A 211 -5.32 -29.44 27.48
N LEU A 212 -5.52 -29.75 26.20
CA LEU A 212 -6.23 -30.94 25.72
C LEU A 212 -5.56 -32.23 26.20
N ASN A 213 -4.24 -32.33 26.06
CA ASN A 213 -3.49 -33.50 26.50
C ASN A 213 -3.56 -33.64 28.04
N TYR A 214 -3.51 -32.54 28.78
CA TYR A 214 -3.56 -32.58 30.24
C TYR A 214 -4.96 -32.89 30.78
N LEU A 215 -6.02 -32.26 30.24
CA LEU A 215 -7.38 -32.39 30.76
C LEU A 215 -8.10 -33.64 30.25
N ILE A 216 -7.97 -33.96 28.96
CA ILE A 216 -8.73 -35.03 28.33
C ILE A 216 -7.97 -36.36 28.41
N VAL A 217 -6.72 -36.40 27.96
CA VAL A 217 -5.97 -37.66 27.87
C VAL A 217 -5.65 -38.21 29.26
N LYS A 218 -5.32 -37.35 30.23
CA LYS A 218 -5.09 -37.78 31.62
C LYS A 218 -6.35 -38.34 32.29
N ARG A 219 -7.52 -37.73 32.03
CA ARG A 219 -8.80 -38.24 32.57
C ARG A 219 -9.21 -39.56 31.94
N ILE A 220 -9.10 -39.67 30.62
CA ILE A 220 -9.47 -40.90 29.90
C ILE A 220 -8.54 -42.05 30.30
N SER A 221 -7.22 -41.82 30.39
CA SER A 221 -6.28 -42.85 30.85
C SER A 221 -6.54 -43.28 32.29
N GLY A 222 -6.89 -42.33 33.19
CA GLY A 222 -7.31 -42.65 34.55
C GLY A 222 -8.57 -43.52 34.61
N LEU A 223 -9.58 -43.22 33.79
CA LEU A 223 -10.80 -44.04 33.65
C LEU A 223 -10.50 -45.43 33.08
N GLU A 224 -9.66 -45.52 32.06
CA GLU A 224 -9.26 -46.79 31.45
C GLU A 224 -8.53 -47.68 32.45
N GLN A 225 -7.67 -47.08 33.28
CA GLN A 225 -6.92 -47.80 34.31
C GLN A 225 -7.83 -48.27 35.46
N ALA A 226 -8.75 -47.41 35.92
CA ALA A 226 -9.77 -47.80 36.91
C ALA A 226 -10.65 -48.95 36.40
N MET A 227 -11.03 -48.95 35.12
CA MET A 227 -11.78 -50.06 34.51
C MET A 227 -10.96 -51.35 34.42
N LYS A 228 -9.66 -51.27 34.08
CA LYS A 228 -8.76 -52.44 34.06
C LYS A 228 -8.58 -53.03 35.44
N ASP A 229 -8.41 -52.19 36.46
CA ASP A 229 -8.28 -52.64 37.85
C ASP A 229 -9.56 -53.33 38.32
N PHE A 230 -10.73 -52.76 38.04
CA PHE A 230 -12.04 -53.37 38.35
C PHE A 230 -12.26 -54.73 37.66
N ALA A 231 -11.87 -54.83 36.38
CA ALA A 231 -11.96 -56.07 35.62
C ALA A 231 -10.98 -57.14 36.12
N SER A 232 -9.81 -56.74 36.61
CA SER A 232 -8.81 -57.64 37.19
C SER A 232 -9.23 -58.16 38.58
N GLN A 233 -9.84 -57.32 39.42
CA GLN A 233 -10.35 -57.70 40.74
C GLN A 233 -11.48 -58.72 40.65
N LYS A 234 -12.34 -58.63 39.63
CA LYS A 234 -13.41 -59.61 39.36
C LYS A 234 -12.87 -61.00 38.99
N LYS A 235 -11.61 -61.12 38.58
CA LYS A 235 -10.98 -62.38 38.17
C LYS A 235 -10.34 -63.16 39.32
N ILE A 236 -10.21 -62.55 40.51
CA ILE A 236 -9.60 -63.17 41.71
C ILE A 236 -10.67 -63.84 42.59
N HIS A 237 -11.95 -63.56 42.35
CA HIS A 237 -13.09 -64.14 43.09
C HIS A 237 -13.79 -65.30 42.36
N PHE A 238 -13.12 -65.97 41.43
CA PHE A 238 -13.56 -67.25 40.86
C PHE A 238 -12.54 -68.34 41.15
#